data_AF-A0A920TV64-F1
#
_entry.id   AF-A0A920TV64-F1
#
_cell.length_a   1.000
_cell.length_b   1.000
_cell.length_c   1.000
_cell.angle_alpha   90.00
_cell.angle_beta   90.00
_cell.angle_gamma   90.00
#
_symmetry.space_group_name_H-M   'P 1'
#
loop_
_entity.id
_entity.type
_entity.pdbx_description
1 polymer ?
#
loop_
_entity_poly.entity_id
_entity_poly.type
_entity_poly.pdbx_seq_one_letter_code
_entity_poly.pdbx_strand_id
1 'polypeptide(L)'
;MSENVVALAGGVGGAKLALGLASVLPPEELKLIVNTGDDDIFHGLYVCPDIDTVMYTLSGLSNTDTGWGLKGESFQALSMLGRYGCETWFNLGDLDFGTHIMRKCLLDDKYTLTETTAYLCQKLGIQCQVLPMTNDSVRTVIRTIGGDLSMQQYFVRDKAQPEVLDITYVGSDMAEPSEEFSESLDNVDK
;
A
#
# COMPACT_ATOMS: atom_id res chain seq x y z
N MET A 1 -0.97 -18.88 -26.29
CA MET A 1 -0.98 -19.53 -24.98
C MET A 1 -1.16 -18.41 -24.00
N SER A 2 -2.13 -18.50 -23.10
CA SER A 2 -2.24 -17.53 -21.99
C SER A 2 -1.01 -17.70 -21.09
N GLU A 3 -0.34 -16.63 -20.72
CA GLU A 3 0.80 -16.67 -19.80
C GLU A 3 0.42 -15.97 -18.50
N ASN A 4 0.50 -16.68 -17.37
CA ASN A 4 0.27 -16.08 -16.06
C ASN A 4 1.53 -15.34 -15.59
N VAL A 5 1.41 -14.04 -15.39
CA VAL A 5 2.49 -13.17 -14.92
C VAL A 5 2.23 -12.74 -13.49
N VAL A 6 3.19 -12.99 -12.60
CA VAL A 6 3.18 -12.51 -11.22
C VAL A 6 4.26 -11.46 -11.05
N ALA A 7 3.87 -10.21 -10.78
CA ALA A 7 4.81 -9.13 -10.53
C ALA A 7 4.76 -8.70 -9.06
N LEU A 8 5.93 -8.66 -8.42
CA LEU A 8 6.10 -8.07 -7.10
C LEU A 8 6.20 -6.54 -7.25
N ALA A 9 5.42 -5.80 -6.48
CA ALA A 9 5.34 -4.34 -6.55
C ALA A 9 5.50 -3.69 -5.16
N GLY A 10 6.22 -2.58 -5.14
CA GLY A 10 6.37 -1.70 -3.98
C GLY A 10 6.75 -0.29 -4.43
N GLY A 11 6.24 0.71 -3.72
CA GLY A 11 6.40 2.12 -4.02
C GLY A 11 5.94 2.57 -5.41
N VAL A 12 6.33 3.79 -5.75
CA VAL A 12 6.00 4.44 -7.03
C VAL A 12 6.62 3.71 -8.23
N GLY A 13 7.81 3.11 -8.05
CA GLY A 13 8.47 2.32 -9.10
C GLY A 13 7.67 1.07 -9.46
N GLY A 14 7.23 0.31 -8.45
CA GLY A 14 6.38 -0.86 -8.64
C GLY A 14 5.05 -0.51 -9.30
N ALA A 15 4.41 0.59 -8.89
CA ALA A 15 3.16 1.04 -9.50
C ALA A 15 3.30 1.43 -10.98
N LYS A 16 4.43 2.04 -11.39
CA LYS A 16 4.69 2.34 -12.81
C LYS A 16 4.93 1.08 -13.63
N LEU A 17 5.64 0.09 -13.07
CA LEU A 17 5.81 -1.22 -13.70
C LEU A 17 4.46 -1.92 -13.86
N ALA A 18 3.66 -1.95 -12.80
CA ALA A 18 2.31 -2.52 -12.79
C ALA A 18 1.42 -1.88 -13.87
N LEU A 19 1.45 -0.56 -14.00
CA LEU A 19 0.73 0.16 -15.06
C LEU A 19 1.19 -0.26 -16.46
N GLY A 20 2.50 -0.40 -16.67
CA GLY A 20 3.06 -0.88 -17.93
C GLY A 20 2.58 -2.30 -18.26
N LEU A 21 2.67 -3.22 -17.31
CA LEU A 21 2.22 -4.60 -17.46
C LEU A 21 0.71 -4.68 -17.75
N ALA A 22 -0.11 -3.96 -16.98
CA ALA A 22 -1.56 -3.92 -17.17
C ALA A 22 -1.97 -3.33 -18.54
N SER A 23 -1.11 -2.56 -19.19
CA SER A 23 -1.37 -2.01 -20.53
C SER A 23 -1.07 -2.98 -21.68
N VAL A 24 -0.31 -4.05 -21.43
CA VAL A 24 0.14 -5.00 -22.46
C VAL A 24 -0.31 -6.44 -22.23
N LEU A 25 -0.78 -6.77 -21.02
CA LEU A 25 -1.29 -8.08 -20.66
C LEU A 25 -2.82 -8.05 -20.48
N PRO A 26 -3.53 -9.14 -20.83
CA PRO A 26 -4.90 -9.34 -20.40
C PRO A 26 -5.04 -9.25 -18.88
N PRO A 27 -6.09 -8.61 -18.33
CA PRO A 27 -6.27 -8.49 -16.88
C PRO A 27 -6.25 -9.82 -16.12
N GLU A 28 -6.78 -10.89 -16.72
CA GLU A 28 -6.82 -12.24 -16.18
C GLU A 28 -5.44 -12.93 -16.10
N GLU A 29 -4.46 -12.42 -16.85
CA GLU A 29 -3.10 -12.96 -16.92
C GLU A 29 -2.12 -12.24 -15.97
N LEU A 30 -2.54 -11.12 -15.34
CA LEU A 30 -1.67 -10.32 -14.48
C LEU A 30 -2.11 -10.34 -13.02
N LYS A 31 -1.20 -10.77 -12.15
CA LYS A 31 -1.31 -10.68 -10.69
C LYS A 31 -0.20 -9.79 -10.13
N LEU A 32 -0.59 -8.81 -9.31
CA LEU A 32 0.32 -7.86 -8.69
C LEU A 32 0.37 -8.14 -7.19
N ILE A 33 1.50 -8.64 -6.70
CA ILE A 33 1.72 -8.90 -5.28
C ILE A 33 2.41 -7.68 -4.68
N VAL A 34 1.72 -7.00 -3.77
CA VAL A 34 2.11 -5.68 -3.27
C VAL A 34 2.65 -5.78 -1.85
N ASN A 35 3.80 -5.12 -1.62
CA ASN A 35 4.44 -5.00 -0.32
C ASN A 35 3.46 -4.44 0.74
N THR A 36 3.44 -5.05 1.92
CA THR A 36 2.69 -4.57 3.10
C THR A 36 3.61 -4.12 4.24
N GLY A 37 4.94 -4.19 4.04
CA GLY A 37 5.93 -3.82 5.07
C GLY A 37 5.89 -2.34 5.46
N ASP A 38 5.29 -1.49 4.63
CA ASP A 38 5.17 -0.06 4.84
C ASP A 38 3.81 0.34 5.43
N ASP A 39 2.94 -0.64 5.69
CA ASP A 39 1.64 -0.43 6.31
C ASP A 39 1.79 0.07 7.74
N ASP A 40 0.99 1.07 8.11
CA ASP A 40 1.01 1.65 9.45
C ASP A 40 -0.35 2.23 9.84
N ILE A 41 -0.47 2.71 11.08
CA ILE A 41 -1.69 3.33 11.60
C ILE A 41 -1.48 4.83 11.73
N PHE A 42 -2.25 5.61 10.95
CA PHE A 42 -2.28 7.06 11.04
C PHE A 42 -3.69 7.54 11.41
N HIS A 43 -3.78 8.39 12.42
CA HIS A 43 -5.06 8.95 12.90
C HIS A 43 -6.14 7.88 13.19
N GLY A 44 -5.73 6.69 13.63
CA GLY A 44 -6.62 5.56 13.92
C GLY A 44 -7.09 4.78 12.69
N LEU A 45 -6.52 5.06 11.51
CA LEU A 45 -6.83 4.40 10.25
C LEU A 45 -5.63 3.56 9.78
N TYR A 46 -5.92 2.38 9.23
CA TYR A 46 -4.91 1.50 8.65
C TYR A 46 -4.58 1.99 7.23
N VAL A 47 -3.33 2.36 7.00
CA VAL A 47 -2.83 2.94 5.75
C VAL A 47 -1.89 1.94 5.10
N CYS A 48 -2.08 1.68 3.81
CA CYS A 48 -1.31 0.69 3.05
C CYS A 48 -0.65 1.37 1.84
N PRO A 49 0.47 2.11 2.03
CA PRO A 49 0.96 3.07 1.05
C PRO A 49 1.25 2.46 -0.33
N ASP A 50 1.81 1.26 -0.37
CA ASP A 50 2.16 0.61 -1.63
C ASP A 50 0.92 0.08 -2.37
N ILE A 51 -0.02 -0.53 -1.64
CA ILE A 51 -1.32 -0.96 -2.18
C ILE A 51 -2.08 0.25 -2.74
N ASP A 52 -2.17 1.31 -1.96
CA ASP A 52 -2.84 2.56 -2.34
C ASP A 52 -2.18 3.18 -3.57
N THR A 53 -0.85 3.21 -3.62
CA THR A 53 -0.12 3.75 -4.78
C THR A 53 -0.36 2.94 -6.05
N VAL A 54 -0.36 1.60 -5.97
CA VAL A 54 -0.69 0.72 -7.12
C VAL A 54 -2.14 0.96 -7.55
N MET A 55 -3.07 0.95 -6.60
CA MET A 55 -4.50 1.12 -6.84
C MET A 55 -4.82 2.48 -7.49
N TYR A 56 -4.30 3.57 -6.96
CA TYR A 56 -4.51 4.92 -7.53
C TYR A 56 -3.86 5.08 -8.90
N THR A 57 -2.71 4.42 -9.13
CA THR A 57 -2.04 4.46 -10.44
C THR A 57 -2.85 3.71 -11.49
N LEU A 58 -3.31 2.50 -11.20
CA LEU A 58 -4.09 1.67 -12.14
C LEU A 58 -5.48 2.24 -12.43
N SER A 59 -6.10 2.91 -11.46
CA SER A 59 -7.39 3.59 -11.64
C SER A 59 -7.30 4.96 -12.33
N GLY A 60 -6.08 5.46 -12.59
CA GLY A 60 -5.87 6.79 -13.17
C GLY A 60 -6.17 7.95 -12.22
N LEU A 61 -6.27 7.70 -10.92
CA LEU A 61 -6.54 8.71 -9.89
C LEU A 61 -5.27 9.31 -9.27
N SER A 62 -4.10 8.73 -9.53
CA SER A 62 -2.84 9.19 -8.93
C SER A 62 -2.49 10.63 -9.33
N ASN A 63 -1.88 11.36 -8.40
CA ASN A 63 -1.32 12.66 -8.68
C ASN A 63 0.04 12.53 -9.38
N THR A 64 0.05 12.76 -10.69
CA THR A 64 1.26 12.67 -11.51
C THR A 64 2.27 13.79 -11.27
N ASP A 65 1.83 14.92 -10.69
CA ASP A 65 2.69 16.09 -10.47
C ASP A 65 3.57 15.90 -9.23
N THR A 66 3.01 15.35 -8.16
CA THR A 66 3.75 14.99 -6.93
C THR A 66 4.37 13.60 -7.01
N GLY A 67 3.80 12.72 -7.83
CA GLY A 67 4.19 11.32 -7.97
C GLY A 67 3.64 10.39 -6.89
N TRP A 68 2.83 10.91 -5.96
CA TRP A 68 2.21 10.18 -4.85
C TRP A 68 0.89 10.86 -4.43
N GLY A 69 -0.01 10.08 -3.80
CA GLY A 69 -1.34 10.53 -3.40
C GLY A 69 -2.32 10.69 -4.57
N LEU A 70 -3.53 11.15 -4.27
CA LEU A 70 -4.61 11.33 -5.23
C LEU A 70 -4.58 12.72 -5.89
N LYS A 71 -5.01 12.80 -7.15
CA LYS A 71 -5.19 14.08 -7.85
C LYS A 71 -6.41 14.82 -7.29
N GLY A 72 -6.27 16.13 -7.10
CA GLY A 72 -7.37 16.98 -6.64
C GLY A 72 -7.61 16.94 -5.13
N GLU A 73 -6.61 16.50 -4.37
CA GLU A 73 -6.68 16.45 -2.91
C GLU A 73 -6.84 17.83 -2.26
N SER A 74 -7.58 17.84 -1.15
CA SER A 74 -7.54 18.89 -0.14
C SER A 74 -7.12 18.29 1.20
N PHE A 75 -6.75 19.15 2.16
CA PHE A 75 -6.22 18.72 3.46
C PHE A 75 -7.01 19.35 4.61
N GLN A 76 -8.33 19.49 4.45
CA GLN A 76 -9.17 20.16 5.43
C GLN A 76 -9.35 19.33 6.70
N ALA A 77 -9.56 18.02 6.55
CA ALA A 77 -9.64 17.09 7.68
C ALA A 77 -8.32 17.10 8.47
N LEU A 78 -7.18 16.98 7.77
CA LEU A 78 -5.86 17.03 8.39
C LEU A 78 -5.61 18.37 9.12
N SER A 79 -6.01 19.50 8.53
CA SER A 79 -5.93 20.81 9.19
C SER A 79 -6.74 20.86 10.49
N MET A 80 -7.95 20.29 10.50
CA MET A 80 -8.77 20.21 11.70
C MET A 80 -8.15 19.29 12.77
N LEU A 81 -7.57 18.15 12.38
CA LEU A 81 -6.83 17.29 13.30
C LEU A 81 -5.66 18.04 13.95
N GLY A 82 -4.91 18.82 13.18
CA GLY A 82 -3.85 19.69 13.71
C GLY A 82 -4.37 20.71 14.72
N ARG A 83 -5.56 21.30 14.49
CA ARG A 83 -6.20 22.22 15.45
C ARG A 83 -6.58 21.54 16.76
N TYR A 84 -6.89 20.24 16.74
CA TYR A 84 -7.13 19.45 17.95
C TYR A 84 -5.83 18.96 18.63
N GLY A 85 -4.66 19.28 18.07
CA GLY A 85 -3.36 18.93 18.64
C GLY A 85 -2.80 17.58 18.17
N CYS A 86 -3.39 16.96 17.13
CA CYS A 86 -2.80 15.77 16.51
C CYS A 86 -1.52 16.14 15.74
N GLU A 87 -0.53 15.25 15.75
CA GLU A 87 0.61 15.36 14.83
C GLU A 87 0.16 15.10 13.39
N THR A 88 0.45 16.02 12.48
CA THR A 88 0.03 15.95 11.07
C THR A 88 1.22 15.95 10.11
N TRP A 89 2.34 15.32 10.51
CA TRP A 89 3.53 15.25 9.66
C TRP A 89 3.34 14.29 8.48
N PHE A 90 2.46 13.30 8.62
CA PHE A 90 2.04 12.42 7.53
C PHE A 90 0.82 13.04 6.84
N ASN A 91 0.96 13.39 5.56
CA ASN A 91 -0.06 14.11 4.82
C ASN A 91 -1.09 13.14 4.24
N LEU A 92 -2.23 12.99 4.91
CA LEU A 92 -3.42 12.35 4.35
C LEU A 92 -4.40 13.39 3.83
N GLY A 93 -4.75 13.27 2.56
CA GLY A 93 -5.75 14.12 1.92
C GLY A 93 -7.17 13.67 2.20
N ASP A 94 -8.13 14.54 1.93
CA ASP A 94 -9.55 14.30 2.17
C ASP A 94 -10.12 13.15 1.31
N LEU A 95 -9.62 12.95 0.09
CA LEU A 95 -10.01 11.80 -0.75
C LEU A 95 -9.35 10.51 -0.25
N ASP A 96 -8.08 10.55 0.14
CA ASP A 96 -7.31 9.43 0.69
C ASP A 96 -7.91 8.92 2.01
N PHE A 97 -8.36 9.84 2.88
CA PHE A 97 -9.15 9.51 4.05
C PHE A 97 -10.37 8.64 3.69
N GLY A 98 -11.01 8.87 2.55
CA GLY A 98 -12.12 8.04 2.07
C GLY A 98 -11.74 6.57 1.89
N THR A 99 -10.58 6.31 1.27
CA THR A 99 -10.03 4.96 1.10
C THR A 99 -9.75 4.31 2.45
N HIS A 100 -9.07 5.01 3.35
CA HIS A 100 -8.67 4.43 4.63
C HIS A 100 -9.85 4.22 5.59
N ILE A 101 -10.88 5.08 5.55
CA ILE A 101 -12.13 4.87 6.28
C ILE A 101 -12.83 3.62 5.76
N MET A 102 -12.96 3.45 4.45
CA MET A 102 -13.59 2.27 3.87
C MET A 102 -12.82 0.99 4.19
N ARG A 103 -11.47 1.03 4.09
CA ARG A 103 -10.60 -0.07 4.52
C ARG A 103 -10.84 -0.43 5.98
N LYS A 104 -10.88 0.57 6.87
CA LYS A 104 -11.16 0.35 8.29
C LYS A 104 -12.51 -0.31 8.51
N CYS A 105 -13.57 0.15 7.85
CA CYS A 105 -14.90 -0.47 7.96
C CYS A 105 -14.88 -1.96 7.59
N LEU A 106 -14.22 -2.33 6.49
CA LEU A 106 -14.14 -3.72 6.04
C LEU A 106 -13.32 -4.59 7.01
N LEU A 107 -12.16 -4.10 7.46
CA LEU A 107 -11.33 -4.82 8.42
C LEU A 107 -12.03 -5.00 9.79
N ASP A 108 -12.77 -3.98 10.24
CA ASP A 108 -13.59 -4.07 11.46
C ASP A 108 -14.71 -5.13 11.31
N ASP A 109 -15.28 -5.24 10.11
CA ASP A 109 -16.26 -6.26 9.70
C ASP A 109 -15.64 -7.64 9.39
N LYS A 110 -14.37 -7.85 9.75
CA LYS A 110 -13.63 -9.13 9.64
C LYS A 110 -13.29 -9.57 8.22
N TYR A 111 -13.37 -8.67 7.25
CA TYR A 111 -12.72 -8.90 5.97
C TYR A 111 -11.20 -8.91 6.16
N THR A 112 -10.53 -9.74 5.38
CA THR A 112 -9.06 -9.77 5.28
C THR A 112 -8.54 -8.56 4.50
N LEU A 113 -7.23 -8.33 4.52
CA LEU A 113 -6.62 -7.27 3.71
C LEU A 113 -6.74 -7.59 2.21
N THR A 114 -6.66 -8.87 1.82
CA THR A 114 -6.88 -9.30 0.44
C THR A 114 -8.29 -8.97 -0.03
N GLU A 115 -9.32 -9.37 0.73
CA GLU A 115 -10.71 -9.09 0.37
C GLU A 115 -11.00 -7.59 0.34
N THR A 116 -10.43 -6.85 1.30
CA THR A 116 -10.56 -5.38 1.36
C THR A 116 -9.92 -4.72 0.14
N THR A 117 -8.73 -5.17 -0.26
CA THR A 117 -8.02 -4.66 -1.44
C THR A 117 -8.79 -4.98 -2.72
N ALA A 118 -9.30 -6.21 -2.84
CA ALA A 118 -10.12 -6.62 -3.98
C ALA A 118 -11.40 -5.77 -4.10
N TYR A 119 -12.08 -5.50 -2.98
CA TYR A 119 -13.26 -4.65 -2.95
C TYR A 119 -12.96 -3.23 -3.46
N LEU A 120 -11.91 -2.60 -2.92
CA LEU A 120 -11.52 -1.24 -3.31
C LEU A 120 -11.11 -1.17 -4.78
N CYS A 121 -10.32 -2.13 -5.24
CA CYS A 121 -9.91 -2.24 -6.65
C CYS A 121 -11.13 -2.38 -7.58
N GLN A 122 -12.10 -3.22 -7.22
CA GLN A 122 -13.34 -3.38 -7.97
C GLN A 122 -14.13 -2.07 -8.07
N LYS A 123 -14.25 -1.32 -6.96
CA LYS A 123 -14.96 -0.03 -6.95
C LYS A 123 -14.28 1.05 -7.80
N LEU A 124 -12.97 0.94 -8.00
CA LEU A 124 -12.19 1.82 -8.84
C LEU A 124 -12.04 1.32 -10.29
N GLY A 125 -12.67 0.21 -10.66
CA GLY A 125 -12.67 -0.33 -12.02
C GLY A 125 -11.36 -1.00 -12.43
N ILE A 126 -10.50 -1.38 -11.47
CA ILE A 126 -9.27 -2.11 -11.74
C ILE A 126 -9.62 -3.56 -12.05
N GLN A 127 -9.13 -4.06 -13.18
CA GLN A 127 -9.50 -5.38 -13.70
C GLN A 127 -8.52 -6.49 -13.34
N CYS A 128 -7.23 -6.18 -13.22
CA CYS A 128 -6.21 -7.14 -12.80
C CYS A 128 -6.24 -7.37 -11.29
N GLN A 129 -5.69 -8.49 -10.82
CA GLN A 129 -5.66 -8.79 -9.40
C GLN A 129 -4.52 -8.04 -8.70
N VAL A 130 -4.87 -7.23 -7.71
CA VAL A 130 -3.93 -6.59 -6.77
C VAL A 130 -4.07 -7.30 -5.43
N LEU A 131 -3.00 -7.96 -4.99
CA LEU A 131 -2.98 -8.80 -3.81
C LEU A 131 -1.95 -8.25 -2.82
N PRO A 132 -2.27 -8.08 -1.53
CA PRO A 132 -1.24 -7.85 -0.53
C PRO A 132 -0.32 -9.09 -0.43
N MET A 133 0.96 -8.89 -0.09
CA MET A 133 1.88 -10.02 0.11
C MET A 133 1.50 -10.92 1.30
N THR A 134 0.69 -10.42 2.24
CA THR A 134 0.16 -11.17 3.38
C THR A 134 -1.07 -10.47 3.95
N ASN A 135 -1.93 -11.22 4.62
CA ASN A 135 -2.99 -10.66 5.47
C ASN A 135 -2.50 -10.34 6.89
N ASP A 136 -1.32 -10.82 7.27
CA ASP A 136 -0.71 -10.59 8.58
C ASP A 136 0.02 -9.24 8.63
N SER A 137 0.25 -8.76 9.85
CA SER A 137 1.03 -7.53 10.07
C SER A 137 2.52 -7.79 9.92
N VAL A 138 3.12 -7.31 8.83
CA VAL A 138 4.57 -7.22 8.66
C VAL A 138 4.96 -5.74 8.58
N ARG A 139 5.95 -5.31 9.36
CA ARG A 139 6.41 -3.90 9.36
C ARG A 139 7.91 -3.78 9.23
N THR A 140 8.33 -2.95 8.27
CA THR A 140 9.72 -2.53 8.09
C THR A 140 10.09 -1.53 9.18
N VAL A 141 11.06 -1.90 10.01
CA VAL A 141 11.59 -1.08 11.10
C VAL A 141 13.05 -0.76 10.84
N ILE A 142 13.36 0.53 10.85
CA ILE A 142 14.70 1.07 10.63
C ILE A 142 15.33 1.37 11.99
N ARG A 143 16.39 0.65 12.34
CA ARG A 143 17.13 0.90 13.58
C ARG A 143 18.13 2.02 13.37
N THR A 144 18.08 3.01 14.25
CA THR A 144 19.01 4.16 14.22
C THR A 144 19.62 4.37 15.61
N ILE A 145 20.65 5.21 15.70
CA ILE A 145 21.23 5.62 16.99
C ILE A 145 20.17 6.29 17.89
N GLY A 146 19.19 7.00 17.30
CA GLY A 146 18.12 7.69 18.01
C GLY A 146 16.94 6.80 18.42
N GLY A 147 17.01 5.50 18.12
CA GLY A 147 15.93 4.53 18.32
C GLY A 147 15.35 3.99 17.02
N ASP A 148 14.38 3.10 17.17
CA ASP A 148 13.70 2.44 16.06
C ASP A 148 12.64 3.35 15.44
N LEU A 149 12.60 3.39 14.11
CA LEU A 149 11.67 4.19 13.33
C LEU A 149 10.85 3.27 12.41
N SER A 150 9.56 3.55 12.24
CA SER A 150 8.82 2.95 11.12
C SER A 150 9.35 3.49 9.78
N MET A 151 9.15 2.74 8.69
CA MET A 151 9.58 3.17 7.36
C MET A 151 9.05 4.58 7.00
N GLN A 152 7.80 4.89 7.37
CA GLN A 152 7.22 6.22 7.15
C GLN A 152 7.88 7.31 7.98
N GLN A 153 8.22 7.04 9.24
CA GLN A 153 8.97 8.00 10.06
C GLN A 153 10.36 8.25 9.48
N TYR A 154 11.08 7.19 9.12
CA TYR A 154 12.42 7.31 8.56
C TYR A 154 12.42 8.06 7.21
N PHE A 155 11.59 7.62 6.27
CA PHE A 155 11.63 8.12 4.90
C PHE A 155 10.86 9.43 4.72
N VAL A 156 9.67 9.57 5.32
CA VAL A 156 8.80 10.73 5.12
C VAL A 156 9.07 11.83 6.14
N ARG A 157 9.01 11.51 7.45
CA ARG A 157 9.19 12.52 8.51
C ARG A 157 10.64 13.02 8.57
N ASP A 158 11.58 12.07 8.62
CA ASP A 158 12.99 12.34 8.90
C ASP A 158 13.84 12.40 7.62
N LYS A 159 13.20 12.26 6.45
CA LYS A 159 13.79 12.46 5.10
C LYS A 159 15.05 11.62 4.85
N ALA A 160 15.04 10.38 5.35
CA ALA A 160 16.15 9.44 5.27
C ALA A 160 17.49 10.01 5.78
N GLN A 161 17.45 10.99 6.68
CA GLN A 161 18.65 11.61 7.27
C GLN A 161 19.28 10.79 8.39
N PRO A 162 18.53 10.11 9.28
CA PRO A 162 19.14 9.30 10.32
C PRO A 162 20.04 8.20 9.75
N GLU A 163 21.14 7.89 10.44
CA GLU A 163 22.02 6.79 10.05
C GLU A 163 21.33 5.45 10.34
N VAL A 164 21.27 4.59 9.32
CA VAL A 164 20.70 3.24 9.42
C VAL A 164 21.75 2.29 9.98
N LEU A 165 21.44 1.69 11.14
CA LEU A 165 22.27 0.65 11.75
C LEU A 165 21.84 -0.74 11.30
N ASP A 166 20.54 -0.95 11.13
CA ASP A 166 19.94 -2.25 10.80
C ASP A 166 18.52 -2.06 10.25
N ILE A 167 18.02 -3.05 9.50
CA ILE A 167 16.65 -3.10 8.99
C ILE A 167 16.05 -4.43 9.41
N THR A 168 14.92 -4.38 10.12
CA THR A 168 14.21 -5.57 10.58
C THR A 168 12.77 -5.57 10.11
N TYR A 169 12.24 -6.76 9.85
CA TYR A 169 10.85 -6.96 9.41
C TYR A 169 10.05 -7.55 10.58
N VAL A 170 9.43 -6.69 11.37
CA VAL A 170 8.68 -7.13 12.56
C VAL A 170 7.42 -7.86 12.12
N GLY A 171 7.27 -9.11 12.56
CA GLY A 171 6.14 -9.98 12.22
C GLY A 171 6.41 -10.96 11.08
N SER A 172 7.49 -10.79 10.31
CA SER A 172 7.76 -11.65 9.14
C SER A 172 7.96 -13.12 9.48
N ASP A 173 8.50 -13.43 10.66
CA ASP A 173 8.80 -14.80 11.07
C ASP A 173 7.53 -15.64 11.33
N MET A 174 6.38 -14.98 11.50
CA MET A 174 5.09 -15.61 11.78
C MET A 174 4.04 -15.33 10.70
N ALA A 175 4.37 -14.49 9.71
CA ALA A 175 3.46 -14.10 8.66
C ALA A 175 3.42 -15.19 7.57
N GLU A 176 2.23 -15.49 7.09
CA GLU A 176 2.04 -16.39 5.96
C GLU A 176 1.65 -15.58 4.71
N PRO A 177 2.08 -15.99 3.51
CA PRO A 177 1.52 -15.45 2.28
C PRO A 177 -0.02 -15.57 2.29
N SER A 178 -0.74 -14.63 1.66
CA SER A 178 -2.18 -14.85 1.47
C SER A 178 -2.41 -16.12 0.62
N GLU A 179 -3.59 -16.73 0.75
CA GLU A 179 -3.94 -17.92 -0.04
C GLU A 179 -3.84 -17.60 -1.54
N GLU A 180 -4.37 -16.44 -1.95
CA GLU A 180 -4.33 -15.96 -3.34
C GLU A 180 -2.90 -15.69 -3.83
N PHE A 181 -2.01 -15.21 -2.94
CA PHE A 181 -0.60 -15.07 -3.29
C PHE A 181 0.04 -16.45 -3.48
N SER A 182 -0.18 -17.39 -2.57
CA SER A 182 0.36 -18.76 -2.70
C SER A 182 -0.12 -19.43 -4.00
N GLU A 183 -1.42 -19.37 -4.30
CA GLU A 183 -2.01 -19.91 -5.54
C GLU A 183 -1.45 -19.24 -6.80
N SER A 184 -1.07 -17.96 -6.71
CA SER A 184 -0.45 -17.24 -7.83
C SER A 184 0.90 -17.82 -8.22
N LEU A 185 1.66 -18.33 -7.24
CA LEU A 185 2.99 -18.92 -7.45
C LEU A 185 2.91 -20.34 -8.03
N ASP A 186 1.84 -21.09 -7.74
CA ASP A 186 1.68 -22.44 -8.28
C ASP A 186 1.40 -22.47 -9.79
N ASN A 187 0.87 -21.36 -10.33
CA ASN A 187 0.41 -21.26 -11.71
C ASN A 187 1.19 -20.22 -12.52
N VAL A 188 2.35 -19.76 -12.05
CA VAL A 188 3.13 -18.69 -12.67
C VAL A 188 3.94 -19.19 -13.86
N ASP A 189 3.84 -18.50 -14.99
CA ASP A 189 4.73 -18.67 -16.14
C ASP A 189 5.92 -17.70 -16.09
N LYS A 190 5.71 -16.49 -15.54
CA LYS A 190 6.70 -15.42 -15.43
C LYS A 190 6.61 -14.62 -14.14
#